data_AF-A0AAU0L0R8-F1
#
_entry.id   AF-A0AAU0L0R8-F1
#
_cell.length_a   1.000
_cell.length_b   1.000
_cell.length_c   1.000
_cell.angle_alpha   90.00
_cell.angle_beta   90.00
_cell.angle_gamma   90.00
#
_symmetry.space_group_name_H-M   'P 1'
#
loop_
_entity.id
_entity.type
_entity.pdbx_description
1 polymer ?
#
loop_
_entity_poly.entity_id
_entity_poly.type
_entity_poly.pdbx_seq_one_letter_code
_entity_poly.pdbx_strand_id
1 'polypeptide(L)'
;MNRFFFRLGHSISSRPHFFISLGIGVVIGTLLSWQTDSHWSTVVLISWNIAVTIYLAHVMGLIGQMDTKTMQQQAKRQDESKWVIMLLVLLALLMCMIAIVVQLSMMSKNSPYEIEHVILALFTIISAWLLMHTVFALHYAHDFYIARSKGSAGGLEFPQTPHPTYADFLYFSYIIGTSAQTADVSITSRNMRLLNIFHAFLAFIFNTSILAICINVAASFLSN
;
A
#
# COMPACT_ATOMS: atom_id res chain seq x y z
N MET A 1 26.53 6.04 3.67
CA MET A 1 25.97 5.75 2.33
C MET A 1 25.88 4.25 2.00
N ASN A 2 26.89 3.41 2.30
CA ASN A 2 26.90 1.98 1.91
C ASN A 2 25.80 1.06 2.52
N ARG A 3 25.30 1.32 3.74
CA ARG A 3 24.30 0.44 4.37
C ARG A 3 22.92 0.50 3.72
N PHE A 4 22.55 1.64 3.14
CA PHE A 4 21.27 1.80 2.44
C PHE A 4 21.25 1.02 1.13
N PHE A 5 22.28 1.19 0.29
CA PHE A 5 22.41 0.46 -0.98
C PHE A 5 22.55 -1.06 -0.76
N PHE A 6 23.25 -1.49 0.29
CA PHE A 6 23.33 -2.91 0.66
C PHE A 6 21.96 -3.48 1.06
N ARG A 7 21.20 -2.76 1.90
CA ARG A 7 19.82 -3.14 2.26
C ARG A 7 18.88 -3.13 1.06
N LEU A 8 19.06 -2.20 0.13
CA LEU A 8 18.26 -2.12 -1.11
C LEU A 8 18.54 -3.32 -2.02
N GLY A 9 19.81 -3.69 -2.21
CA GLY A 9 20.20 -4.89 -2.97
C GLY A 9 19.62 -6.17 -2.38
N HIS A 10 19.70 -6.32 -1.04
CA HIS A 10 19.09 -7.46 -0.35
C HIS A 10 17.54 -7.43 -0.40
N SER A 11 16.94 -6.23 -0.45
CA SER A 11 15.49 -6.07 -0.63
C SER A 11 15.03 -6.59 -1.98
N ILE A 12 15.78 -6.30 -3.05
CA ILE A 12 15.48 -6.75 -4.41
C ILE A 12 15.43 -8.29 -4.49
N SER A 13 16.41 -8.97 -3.88
CA SER A 13 16.45 -10.43 -3.87
C SER A 13 15.39 -11.09 -2.97
N SER A 14 14.94 -10.40 -1.92
CA SER A 14 13.96 -10.95 -0.96
C SER A 14 12.50 -10.76 -1.38
N ARG A 15 12.19 -9.72 -2.17
CA ARG A 15 10.84 -9.45 -2.69
C ARG A 15 10.85 -9.08 -4.18
N PRO A 16 11.21 -10.03 -5.08
CA PRO A 16 11.38 -9.75 -6.50
C PRO A 16 10.12 -9.15 -7.13
N HIS A 17 8.93 -9.59 -6.71
CA HIS A 17 7.67 -9.17 -7.28
C HIS A 17 7.35 -7.68 -7.08
N PHE A 18 7.74 -7.08 -5.93
CA PHE A 18 7.56 -5.64 -5.71
C PHE A 18 8.45 -4.81 -6.65
N PHE A 19 9.69 -5.23 -6.84
CA PHE A 19 10.63 -4.51 -7.71
C PHE A 19 10.33 -4.75 -9.20
N ILE A 20 9.81 -5.92 -9.57
CA ILE A 20 9.31 -6.19 -10.92
C ILE A 20 8.12 -5.29 -11.23
N SER A 21 7.13 -5.21 -10.34
CA SER A 21 5.97 -4.34 -10.57
C SER A 21 6.36 -2.87 -10.63
N LEU A 22 7.28 -2.43 -9.76
CA LEU A 22 7.84 -1.08 -9.79
C LEU A 22 8.58 -0.81 -11.11
N GLY A 23 9.40 -1.75 -11.57
CA GLY A 23 10.14 -1.67 -12.83
C GLY A 23 9.21 -1.57 -14.03
N ILE A 24 8.14 -2.36 -14.06
CA ILE A 24 7.08 -2.27 -15.08
C ILE A 24 6.45 -0.87 -15.08
N GLY A 25 6.14 -0.32 -13.90
CA GLY A 25 5.64 1.05 -13.78
C GLY A 25 6.58 2.09 -14.36
N VAL A 26 7.89 2.01 -14.06
CA VAL A 26 8.90 2.93 -14.60
C VAL A 26 9.02 2.81 -16.12
N VAL A 27 9.03 1.59 -16.66
CA VAL A 27 9.10 1.36 -18.11
C VAL A 27 7.86 1.93 -18.80
N ILE A 28 6.68 1.71 -18.26
CA ILE A 28 5.45 2.25 -18.84
C ILE A 28 5.42 3.78 -18.74
N GLY A 29 5.83 4.36 -17.62
CA GLY A 29 5.89 5.82 -17.46
C GLY A 29 6.87 6.49 -18.40
N THR A 30 8.03 5.89 -18.62
CA THR A 30 9.02 6.39 -19.58
C THR A 30 8.53 6.28 -21.03
N LEU A 31 7.89 5.17 -21.40
CA LEU A 31 7.30 5.00 -22.73
C LEU A 31 6.15 5.99 -22.98
N LEU A 32 5.24 6.17 -22.02
CA LEU A 32 4.12 7.11 -22.14
C LEU A 32 4.60 8.56 -22.17
N SER A 33 5.61 8.92 -21.38
CA SER A 33 6.20 10.26 -21.41
C SER A 33 6.90 10.57 -22.73
N TRP A 34 7.33 9.54 -23.47
CA TRP A 34 7.98 9.73 -24.77
C TRP A 34 6.98 9.75 -25.93
N GLN A 35 5.88 8.99 -25.84
CA GLN A 35 4.90 8.86 -26.91
C GLN A 35 3.82 9.95 -26.88
N THR A 36 3.60 10.59 -25.74
CA THR A 36 2.45 11.48 -25.53
C THR A 36 2.88 12.79 -24.87
N ASP A 37 2.37 13.92 -25.35
CA ASP A 37 2.51 15.24 -24.70
C ASP A 37 1.61 15.39 -23.45
N SER A 38 1.31 14.27 -22.79
CA SER A 38 0.47 14.26 -21.59
C SER A 38 1.19 14.92 -20.42
N HIS A 39 0.42 15.56 -19.55
CA HIS A 39 0.97 16.15 -18.33
C HIS A 39 1.64 15.08 -17.47
N TRP A 40 2.76 15.44 -16.83
CA TRP A 40 3.57 14.51 -16.04
C TRP A 40 2.76 13.80 -14.94
N SER A 41 1.77 14.49 -14.36
CA SER A 41 0.89 13.91 -13.34
C SER A 41 0.10 12.74 -13.89
N THR A 42 -0.45 12.84 -15.10
CA THR A 42 -1.24 11.77 -15.73
C THR A 42 -0.38 10.56 -16.04
N VAL A 43 0.84 10.76 -16.55
CA VAL A 43 1.80 9.67 -16.80
C VAL A 43 2.15 8.94 -15.49
N VAL A 44 2.41 9.69 -14.41
CA VAL A 44 2.70 9.13 -13.09
C VAL A 44 1.52 8.31 -12.57
N LEU A 45 0.28 8.83 -12.66
CA LEU A 45 -0.90 8.13 -12.17
C LEU A 45 -1.20 6.85 -12.96
N ILE A 46 -1.07 6.86 -14.29
CA ILE A 46 -1.25 5.64 -15.11
C ILE A 46 -0.22 4.58 -14.74
N SER A 47 1.05 4.99 -14.67
CA SER A 47 2.18 4.10 -14.34
C SER A 47 2.03 3.48 -12.96
N TRP A 48 1.63 4.29 -11.98
CA TRP A 48 1.30 3.85 -10.63
C TRP A 48 0.21 2.79 -10.64
N ASN A 49 -0.93 3.08 -11.27
CA ASN A 49 -2.07 2.19 -11.27
C ASN A 49 -1.74 0.83 -11.87
N ILE A 50 -1.00 0.80 -12.99
CA ILE A 50 -0.58 -0.47 -13.60
C ILE A 50 0.37 -1.23 -12.65
N ALA A 51 1.39 -0.58 -12.12
CA ALA A 51 2.34 -1.20 -11.20
C ALA A 51 1.65 -1.77 -9.94
N VAL A 52 0.78 -0.98 -9.32
CA VAL A 52 0.08 -1.35 -8.09
C VAL A 52 -0.96 -2.43 -8.34
N THR A 53 -1.72 -2.36 -9.44
CA THR A 53 -2.67 -3.43 -9.79
C THR A 53 -1.97 -4.76 -10.03
N ILE A 54 -0.84 -4.78 -10.75
CA ILE A 54 -0.04 -5.99 -10.96
C ILE A 54 0.45 -6.54 -9.61
N TYR A 55 0.98 -5.67 -8.75
CA TYR A 55 1.45 -6.06 -7.43
C TYR A 55 0.33 -6.63 -6.55
N LEU A 56 -0.79 -5.93 -6.46
CA LEU A 56 -1.96 -6.36 -5.68
C LEU A 56 -2.52 -7.68 -6.19
N ALA A 57 -2.68 -7.85 -7.51
CA ALA A 57 -3.15 -9.11 -8.09
C ALA A 57 -2.22 -10.28 -7.75
N HIS A 58 -0.91 -10.05 -7.81
CA HIS A 58 0.08 -11.05 -7.44
C HIS A 58 0.00 -11.41 -5.94
N VAL A 59 -0.05 -10.41 -5.05
CA VAL A 59 -0.16 -10.63 -3.60
C VAL A 59 -1.47 -11.33 -3.25
N MET A 60 -2.60 -10.96 -3.86
CA MET A 60 -3.88 -11.61 -3.61
C MET A 60 -3.87 -13.07 -4.07
N GLY A 61 -3.24 -13.37 -5.23
CA GLY A 61 -3.03 -14.75 -5.69
C GLY A 61 -2.18 -15.58 -4.72
N LEU A 62 -1.13 -14.98 -4.16
CA LEU A 62 -0.29 -15.57 -3.13
C LEU A 62 -1.08 -15.86 -1.84
N ILE A 63 -1.91 -14.91 -1.40
CA ILE A 63 -2.74 -15.03 -0.19
C ILE A 63 -3.76 -16.16 -0.34
N GLY A 64 -4.37 -16.31 -1.52
CA GLY A 64 -5.35 -17.38 -1.79
C GLY A 64 -4.77 -18.80 -1.83
N GLN A 65 -3.45 -18.96 -1.98
CA GLN A 65 -2.80 -20.27 -2.14
C GLN A 65 -1.97 -20.73 -0.93
N MET A 66 -1.75 -19.86 0.07
CA MET A 66 -0.77 -20.14 1.13
C MET A 66 -1.36 -20.75 2.41
N ASP A 67 -0.87 -21.94 2.75
CA ASP A 67 -1.04 -22.56 4.07
C ASP A 67 -0.11 -21.92 5.12
N THR A 68 -0.55 -21.96 6.38
CA THR A 68 0.10 -21.45 7.59
C THR A 68 1.54 -21.93 7.77
N LYS A 69 1.84 -23.17 7.37
CA LYS A 69 3.21 -23.75 7.43
C LYS A 69 4.18 -23.04 6.49
N THR A 70 3.71 -22.63 5.31
CA THR A 70 4.51 -21.89 4.33
C THR A 70 4.79 -20.47 4.81
N MET A 71 3.86 -19.83 5.52
CA MET A 71 4.05 -18.50 6.11
C MET A 71 5.15 -18.47 7.16
N GLN A 72 5.22 -19.48 8.03
CA GLN A 72 6.29 -19.59 9.05
C GLN A 72 7.67 -19.69 8.42
N GLN A 73 7.79 -20.44 7.32
CA GLN A 73 9.06 -20.59 6.59
C GLN A 73 9.44 -19.32 5.83
N GLN A 74 8.46 -18.60 5.28
CA GLN A 74 8.68 -17.33 4.59
C GLN A 74 9.06 -16.19 5.55
N ALA A 75 8.45 -16.11 6.74
CA ALA A 75 8.75 -15.07 7.73
C ALA A 75 10.25 -15.05 8.09
N LYS A 76 10.88 -16.23 8.23
CA LYS A 76 12.33 -16.33 8.53
C LYS A 76 13.24 -15.84 7.40
N ARG A 77 12.77 -15.76 6.15
CA ARG A 77 13.57 -15.37 4.98
C ARG A 77 13.50 -13.87 4.66
N GLN A 78 12.62 -13.10 5.30
CA GLN A 78 12.27 -11.73 4.89
C GLN A 78 12.75 -10.61 5.83
N ASP A 79 13.69 -10.89 6.75
CA ASP A 79 13.86 -10.08 7.97
C ASP A 79 14.60 -8.72 7.81
N GLU A 80 15.22 -8.42 6.65
CA GLU A 80 16.09 -7.23 6.50
C GLU A 80 15.48 -6.07 5.68
N SER A 81 14.43 -6.30 4.87
CA SER A 81 13.95 -5.33 3.86
C SER A 81 12.62 -4.64 4.16
N LYS A 82 11.88 -5.09 5.17
CA LYS A 82 10.49 -4.67 5.42
C LYS A 82 10.31 -3.15 5.55
N TRP A 83 11.17 -2.49 6.34
CA TRP A 83 11.12 -1.04 6.55
C TRP A 83 11.48 -0.22 5.31
N VAL A 84 12.35 -0.76 4.45
CA VAL A 84 12.69 -0.10 3.17
C VAL A 84 11.48 -0.12 2.26
N ILE A 85 10.80 -1.26 2.14
CA ILE A 85 9.60 -1.40 1.33
C ILE A 85 8.47 -0.52 1.88
N MET A 86 8.29 -0.49 3.19
CA MET A 86 7.30 0.39 3.82
C MET A 86 7.60 1.87 3.55
N LEU A 87 8.87 2.30 3.65
CA LEU A 87 9.28 3.66 3.30
C LEU A 87 8.99 3.99 1.82
N LEU A 88 9.33 3.07 0.91
CA LEU A 88 9.07 3.26 -0.52
C LEU A 88 7.57 3.39 -0.81
N VAL A 89 6.74 2.55 -0.19
CA VAL A 89 5.28 2.62 -0.32
C VAL A 89 4.76 3.95 0.23
N LEU A 90 5.23 4.40 1.39
CA LEU A 90 4.86 5.70 1.96
C LEU A 90 5.18 6.87 1.03
N LEU A 91 6.41 6.91 0.50
CA LEU A 91 6.84 7.95 -0.43
C LEU A 91 5.99 7.92 -1.70
N ALA A 92 5.67 6.72 -2.20
CA ALA A 92 4.87 6.61 -3.41
C ALA A 92 3.41 7.03 -3.18
N LEU A 93 2.81 6.70 -2.02
CA LEU A 93 1.49 7.19 -1.62
C LEU A 93 1.44 8.72 -1.52
N LEU A 94 2.49 9.34 -0.96
CA LEU A 94 2.62 10.79 -0.90
C LEU A 94 2.72 11.40 -2.31
N MET A 95 3.55 10.81 -3.18
CA MET A 95 3.67 11.24 -4.58
C MET A 95 2.33 11.13 -5.32
N CYS A 96 1.56 10.07 -5.09
CA CYS A 96 0.22 9.92 -5.67
C CYS A 96 -0.74 11.00 -5.18
N MET A 97 -0.72 11.33 -3.87
CA MET A 97 -1.55 12.40 -3.33
C MET A 97 -1.24 13.74 -4.00
N ILE A 98 0.05 14.07 -4.15
CA ILE A 98 0.51 15.29 -4.84
C ILE A 98 0.07 15.26 -6.31
N ALA A 99 0.29 14.14 -7.02
CA ALA A 99 -0.08 14.00 -8.42
C ALA A 99 -1.59 14.13 -8.65
N ILE A 100 -2.43 13.62 -7.74
CA ILE A 100 -3.88 13.78 -7.78
C ILE A 100 -4.26 15.26 -7.63
N VAL A 101 -3.73 15.94 -6.61
CA VAL A 101 -4.02 17.38 -6.38
C VAL A 101 -3.61 18.21 -7.59
N VAL A 102 -2.41 17.97 -8.13
CA VAL A 102 -1.91 18.67 -9.33
C VAL A 102 -2.83 18.39 -10.52
N GLN A 103 -3.14 17.11 -10.80
CA GLN A 103 -3.99 16.74 -11.93
C GLN A 103 -5.37 17.41 -11.86
N LEU A 104 -6.00 17.42 -10.68
CA LEU A 104 -7.32 18.01 -10.49
C LEU A 104 -7.28 19.54 -10.53
N SER A 105 -6.21 20.18 -10.02
CA SER A 105 -6.08 21.64 -10.00
C SER A 105 -5.80 22.25 -11.37
N MET A 106 -5.14 21.51 -12.26
CA MET A 106 -4.76 21.96 -13.60
C MET A 106 -5.76 21.52 -14.68
N MET A 107 -6.82 20.80 -14.28
CA MET A 107 -7.86 20.35 -15.19
C MET A 107 -8.68 21.54 -15.68
N SER A 108 -8.74 21.72 -17.01
CA SER A 108 -9.63 22.70 -17.61
C SER A 108 -11.08 22.19 -17.54
N LYS A 109 -12.00 23.04 -17.06
CA LYS A 109 -13.45 22.76 -16.93
C LYS A 109 -14.17 22.45 -18.27
N ASN A 110 -13.49 22.66 -19.41
CA ASN A 110 -14.02 22.35 -20.74
C ASN A 110 -13.17 21.30 -21.49
N SER A 111 -12.32 20.57 -20.77
CA SER A 111 -11.52 19.51 -21.38
C SER A 111 -12.42 18.34 -21.78
N PRO A 112 -12.27 17.76 -22.99
CA PRO A 112 -12.99 16.54 -23.35
C PRO A 112 -12.60 15.34 -22.48
N TYR A 113 -11.51 15.43 -21.70
CA TYR A 113 -10.97 14.35 -20.86
C TYR A 113 -11.25 14.52 -19.36
N GLU A 114 -12.18 15.38 -18.97
CA GLU A 114 -12.47 15.70 -17.57
C GLU A 114 -12.83 14.45 -16.76
N ILE A 115 -13.74 13.62 -17.30
CA ILE A 115 -14.23 12.42 -16.63
C ILE A 115 -13.11 11.39 -16.48
N GLU A 116 -12.26 11.23 -17.49
CA GLU A 116 -11.13 10.30 -17.50
C GLU A 116 -10.11 10.67 -16.43
N HIS A 117 -9.81 11.96 -16.26
CA HIS A 117 -8.91 12.43 -15.20
C HIS A 117 -9.47 12.16 -13.80
N VAL A 118 -10.78 12.31 -13.61
CA VAL A 118 -11.45 11.99 -12.34
C VAL A 118 -11.45 10.49 -12.07
N ILE A 119 -11.79 9.65 -13.07
CA ILE A 119 -11.75 8.18 -12.94
C ILE A 119 -10.34 7.71 -12.61
N LEU A 120 -9.32 8.25 -13.30
CA LEU A 120 -7.92 7.92 -13.03
C LEU A 120 -7.51 8.30 -11.60
N ALA A 121 -7.91 9.47 -11.12
CA ALA A 121 -7.66 9.90 -9.75
C ALA A 121 -8.35 8.97 -8.72
N LEU A 122 -9.64 8.65 -8.93
CA LEU A 122 -10.38 7.73 -8.06
C LEU A 122 -9.74 6.33 -8.02
N PHE A 123 -9.35 5.79 -9.18
CA PHE A 123 -8.68 4.50 -9.23
C PHE A 123 -7.32 4.53 -8.52
N THR A 124 -6.57 5.63 -8.64
CA THR A 124 -5.33 5.85 -7.89
C THR A 124 -5.57 5.85 -6.39
N ILE A 125 -6.61 6.54 -5.93
CA ILE A 125 -6.97 6.62 -4.50
C ILE A 125 -7.28 5.22 -3.95
N ILE A 126 -8.11 4.45 -4.66
CA ILE A 126 -8.49 3.09 -4.26
C ILE A 126 -7.28 2.16 -4.27
N SER A 127 -6.47 2.19 -5.33
CA SER A 127 -5.28 1.34 -5.44
C SER A 127 -4.23 1.65 -4.37
N ALA A 128 -4.03 2.94 -4.06
CA ALA A 128 -3.19 3.42 -2.96
C ALA A 128 -3.68 2.94 -1.59
N TRP A 129 -4.99 3.04 -1.33
CA TRP A 129 -5.61 2.56 -0.10
C TRP A 129 -5.37 1.05 0.07
N LEU A 130 -5.71 0.26 -0.95
CA LEU A 130 -5.53 -1.20 -0.93
C LEU A 130 -4.06 -1.60 -0.75
N LEU A 131 -3.13 -0.92 -1.43
CA LEU A 131 -1.70 -1.18 -1.31
C LEU A 131 -1.21 -0.93 0.11
N MET A 132 -1.57 0.20 0.72
CA MET A 132 -1.18 0.54 2.09
C MET A 132 -1.60 -0.58 3.05
N HIS A 133 -2.89 -0.95 3.05
CA HIS A 133 -3.40 -1.95 3.97
C HIS A 133 -2.87 -3.36 3.69
N THR A 134 -2.65 -3.71 2.42
CA THR A 134 -2.00 -4.97 2.06
C THR A 134 -0.57 -5.02 2.59
N VAL A 135 0.21 -3.94 2.45
CA VAL A 135 1.59 -3.88 2.94
C VAL A 135 1.62 -3.98 4.47
N PHE A 136 0.73 -3.29 5.18
CA PHE A 136 0.64 -3.42 6.65
C PHE A 136 0.22 -4.83 7.09
N ALA A 137 -0.71 -5.47 6.40
CA ALA A 137 -1.11 -6.85 6.67
C ALA A 137 0.10 -7.81 6.58
N LEU A 138 0.92 -7.68 5.54
CA LEU A 138 2.15 -8.45 5.39
C LEU A 138 3.16 -8.17 6.52
N HIS A 139 3.22 -6.94 7.04
CA HIS A 139 4.09 -6.60 8.17
C HIS A 139 3.59 -7.20 9.48
N TYR A 140 2.28 -7.16 9.75
CA TYR A 140 1.71 -7.83 10.91
C TYR A 140 1.95 -9.34 10.87
N ALA A 141 1.72 -9.97 9.72
CA ALA A 141 1.98 -11.39 9.54
C ALA A 141 3.45 -11.74 9.80
N HIS A 142 4.38 -10.96 9.23
CA HIS A 142 5.81 -11.14 9.42
C HIS A 142 6.21 -11.03 10.90
N ASP A 143 5.82 -9.95 11.57
CA ASP A 143 6.18 -9.72 12.97
C ASP A 143 5.55 -10.78 13.90
N PHE A 144 4.33 -11.22 13.59
CA PHE A 144 3.63 -12.28 14.33
C PHE A 144 4.41 -13.60 14.25
N TYR A 145 4.78 -14.01 13.04
CA TYR A 145 5.46 -15.29 12.83
C TYR A 145 6.93 -15.26 13.26
N ILE A 146 7.61 -14.11 13.16
CA ILE A 146 8.95 -13.93 13.75
C ILE A 146 8.91 -14.09 15.26
N ALA A 147 7.98 -13.42 15.95
CA ALA A 147 7.85 -13.54 17.40
C ALA A 147 7.56 -14.99 17.84
N ARG A 148 6.65 -15.67 17.13
CA ARG A 148 6.32 -17.08 17.40
C ARG A 148 7.48 -18.04 17.14
N SER A 149 8.30 -17.76 16.12
CA SER A 149 9.50 -18.55 15.84
C SER A 149 10.57 -18.44 16.94
N LYS A 150 10.53 -17.37 17.74
CA LYS A 150 11.40 -17.12 18.91
C LYS A 150 10.77 -17.58 20.23
N GLY A 151 9.65 -18.32 20.18
CA GLY A 151 8.94 -18.80 21.37
C GLY A 151 8.14 -17.73 22.11
N SER A 152 7.98 -16.54 21.55
CA SER A 152 7.16 -15.46 22.13
C SER A 152 5.73 -15.50 21.59
N ALA A 153 4.79 -14.86 22.30
CA ALA A 153 3.46 -14.62 21.76
C ALA A 153 3.55 -13.75 20.49
N GLY A 154 2.72 -14.05 19.48
CA GLY A 154 2.72 -13.36 18.18
C GLY A 154 2.28 -11.89 18.24
N GLY A 155 1.77 -11.42 19.38
CA GLY A 155 1.44 -10.01 19.61
C GLY A 155 0.10 -9.54 19.05
N LEU A 156 -0.62 -10.40 18.33
CA LEU A 156 -2.02 -10.26 17.93
C LEU A 156 -2.76 -11.52 18.35
N GLU A 157 -3.98 -11.38 18.84
CA GLU A 157 -4.83 -12.48 19.25
C GLU A 157 -6.13 -12.45 18.44
N PHE A 158 -6.26 -13.42 17.53
CA PHE A 158 -7.41 -13.59 16.66
C PHE A 158 -8.42 -14.55 17.32
N PRO A 159 -9.73 -14.22 17.34
CA PRO A 159 -10.75 -15.07 17.95
C PRO A 159 -10.75 -16.48 17.38
N GLN A 160 -10.48 -17.48 18.22
CA GLN A 160 -10.51 -18.90 17.83
C GLN A 160 -9.58 -19.25 16.64
N THR A 161 -8.58 -18.41 16.34
CA THR A 161 -7.66 -18.61 15.21
C THR A 161 -6.21 -18.70 15.70
N PRO A 162 -5.78 -19.87 16.22
CA PRO A 162 -4.43 -20.04 16.75
C PRO A 162 -3.34 -19.98 15.66
N HIS A 163 -3.71 -20.15 14.39
CA HIS A 163 -2.81 -20.13 13.23
C HIS A 163 -3.36 -19.20 12.15
N PRO A 164 -3.30 -17.87 12.35
CA PRO A 164 -3.86 -16.89 11.42
C PRO A 164 -3.12 -16.92 10.07
N THR A 165 -3.89 -16.85 9.01
CA THR A 165 -3.43 -16.70 7.63
C THR A 165 -3.31 -15.22 7.25
N TYR A 166 -2.78 -14.94 6.05
CA TYR A 166 -2.71 -13.58 5.51
C TYR A 166 -4.11 -12.95 5.38
N ALA A 167 -5.17 -13.73 5.20
CA ALA A 167 -6.54 -13.21 5.17
C ALA A 167 -6.94 -12.59 6.52
N ASP A 168 -6.54 -13.21 7.63
CA ASP A 168 -6.79 -12.68 8.98
C ASP A 168 -6.01 -11.38 9.23
N PHE A 169 -4.76 -11.30 8.75
CA PHE A 169 -3.97 -10.06 8.84
C PHE A 169 -4.49 -8.96 7.90
N LEU A 170 -5.03 -9.31 6.72
CA LEU A 170 -5.72 -8.37 5.84
C LEU A 170 -6.96 -7.83 6.53
N TYR A 171 -7.78 -8.71 7.11
CA TYR A 171 -8.94 -8.34 7.90
C TYR A 171 -8.58 -7.33 9.00
N PHE A 172 -7.57 -7.66 9.82
CA PHE A 172 -7.06 -6.75 10.85
C PHE A 172 -6.63 -5.39 10.26
N SER A 173 -5.79 -5.42 9.23
CA SER A 173 -5.22 -4.22 8.60
C SER A 173 -6.28 -3.31 7.96
N TYR A 174 -7.29 -3.90 7.34
CA TYR A 174 -8.36 -3.17 6.65
C TYR A 174 -9.30 -2.54 7.68
N ILE A 175 -9.61 -3.23 8.79
CA ILE A 175 -10.38 -2.64 9.89
C ILE A 175 -9.67 -1.43 10.50
N ILE A 176 -8.36 -1.53 10.75
CA ILE A 176 -7.59 -0.37 11.21
C ILE A 176 -7.69 0.79 10.19
N GLY A 177 -7.71 0.48 8.90
CA GLY A 177 -7.89 1.47 7.83
C GLY A 177 -9.24 2.15 7.78
N THR A 178 -10.33 1.41 8.02
CA THR A 178 -11.69 1.91 7.91
C THR A 178 -12.21 2.54 9.20
N SER A 179 -11.88 1.97 10.36
CA SER A 179 -12.48 2.34 11.65
C SER A 179 -11.48 2.67 12.76
N ALA A 180 -10.16 2.57 12.51
CA ALA A 180 -9.09 2.80 13.49
C ALA A 180 -9.11 1.92 14.76
N GLN A 181 -10.05 0.97 14.88
CA GLN A 181 -10.12 0.02 15.98
C GLN A 181 -10.79 -1.30 15.55
N THR A 182 -10.25 -2.40 16.05
CA THR A 182 -10.80 -3.76 15.93
C THR A 182 -11.71 -4.09 17.11
N ALA A 183 -12.86 -4.71 16.84
CA ALA A 183 -13.79 -5.14 17.88
C ALA A 183 -13.42 -6.52 18.47
N ASP A 184 -12.67 -7.33 17.74
CA ASP A 184 -12.51 -8.77 17.98
C ASP A 184 -11.05 -9.24 18.03
N VAL A 185 -10.13 -8.55 17.34
CA VAL A 185 -8.68 -8.85 17.41
C VAL A 185 -8.00 -7.99 18.47
N SER A 186 -7.29 -8.62 19.41
CA SER A 186 -6.57 -7.94 20.49
C SER A 186 -5.07 -7.79 20.23
N ILE A 187 -4.51 -6.61 20.53
CA ILE A 187 -3.07 -6.34 20.38
C ILE A 187 -2.33 -6.59 21.71
N THR A 188 -1.66 -7.74 21.81
CA THR A 188 -1.10 -8.24 23.07
C THR A 188 0.36 -7.83 23.32
N SER A 189 1.10 -7.35 22.31
CA SER A 189 2.50 -6.94 22.47
C SER A 189 2.75 -5.44 22.27
N ARG A 190 3.79 -4.91 22.93
CA ARG A 190 4.22 -3.50 22.76
C ARG A 190 4.66 -3.21 21.33
N ASN A 191 5.37 -4.13 20.68
CA ASN A 191 5.87 -3.92 19.31
C ASN A 191 4.71 -3.83 18.31
N MET A 192 3.71 -4.71 18.44
CA MET A 192 2.50 -4.63 17.60
C MET A 192 1.70 -3.36 17.85
N ARG A 193 1.63 -2.88 19.10
CA ARG A 193 0.99 -1.58 19.40
C ARG A 193 1.69 -0.40 18.71
N LEU A 194 3.02 -0.37 18.70
CA LEU A 194 3.78 0.68 18.02
C LEU A 194 3.58 0.63 16.50
N LEU A 195 3.57 -0.57 15.90
CA LEU A 195 3.26 -0.74 14.48
C LEU A 195 1.83 -0.27 14.17
N ASN A 196 0.87 -0.60 15.04
CA ASN A 196 -0.51 -0.18 14.90
C ASN A 196 -0.71 1.33 15.02
N ILE A 197 -0.02 2.00 15.95
CA ILE A 197 -0.04 3.47 16.05
C ILE A 197 0.41 4.09 14.74
N PHE A 198 1.50 3.58 14.16
CA PHE A 198 2.02 4.09 12.90
C PHE A 198 1.03 3.85 11.75
N HIS A 199 0.43 2.66 11.69
CA HIS A 199 -0.58 2.32 10.69
C HIS A 199 -1.83 3.20 10.80
N ALA A 200 -2.40 3.31 11.99
CA ALA A 200 -3.61 4.09 12.25
C ALA A 200 -3.39 5.59 11.97
N PHE A 201 -2.24 6.14 12.34
CA PHE A 201 -1.89 7.52 12.06
C PHE A 201 -1.82 7.81 10.55
N LEU A 202 -1.18 6.90 9.79
CA LEU A 202 -1.09 7.03 8.35
C LEU A 202 -2.45 6.89 7.67
N ALA A 203 -3.25 5.90 8.07
CA ALA A 203 -4.59 5.69 7.55
C ALA A 203 -5.48 6.91 7.81
N PHE A 204 -5.38 7.51 9.01
CA PHE A 204 -6.09 8.74 9.34
C PHE A 204 -5.72 9.89 8.39
N ILE A 205 -4.42 10.18 8.21
CA ILE A 205 -3.97 11.24 7.30
C ILE A 205 -4.48 11.00 5.87
N PHE A 206 -4.40 9.76 5.41
CA PHE A 206 -4.82 9.38 4.06
C PHE A 206 -6.34 9.57 3.88
N ASN A 207 -7.16 9.07 4.81
CA ASN A 207 -8.60 9.23 4.79
C ASN A 207 -9.03 10.70 4.86
N THR A 208 -8.39 11.51 5.72
CA THR A 208 -8.66 12.94 5.82
C THR A 208 -8.29 13.69 4.53
N SER A 209 -7.17 13.32 3.91
CA SER A 209 -6.73 13.94 2.65
C SER A 209 -7.67 13.60 1.49
N ILE A 210 -8.16 12.36 1.40
CA ILE A 210 -9.18 11.98 0.43
C ILE A 210 -10.45 12.78 0.66
N LEU A 211 -10.91 12.90 1.91
CA LEU A 211 -12.11 13.67 2.22
C LEU A 211 -11.97 15.13 1.75
N ALA A 212 -10.80 15.75 1.98
CA ALA A 212 -10.52 17.11 1.50
C ALA A 212 -10.53 17.22 -0.04
N ILE A 213 -9.91 16.26 -0.74
CA ILE A 213 -9.92 16.21 -2.21
C ILE A 213 -11.35 16.03 -2.73
N CYS A 214 -12.14 15.11 -2.16
CA CYS A 214 -13.52 14.87 -2.55
C CYS A 214 -14.39 16.12 -2.37
N ILE A 215 -14.24 16.87 -1.27
CA ILE A 215 -14.96 18.12 -1.05
C ILE A 215 -14.59 19.15 -2.14
N ASN A 216 -13.30 19.30 -2.44
CA ASN A 216 -12.84 20.25 -3.46
C ASN A 216 -13.40 19.91 -4.85
N VAL A 217 -13.38 18.62 -5.21
CA VAL A 217 -13.94 18.13 -6.48
C VAL A 217 -15.46 18.30 -6.52
N ALA A 218 -16.17 17.98 -5.44
CA ALA A 218 -17.62 18.19 -5.38
C ALA A 218 -17.98 19.68 -5.52
N ALA A 219 -17.24 20.57 -4.86
CA ALA A 219 -17.42 22.01 -4.99
C ALA A 219 -17.15 22.51 -6.41
N SER A 220 -16.16 21.95 -7.12
CA SER A 220 -15.89 22.34 -8.52
C SER A 220 -17.02 21.95 -9.47
N PHE A 221 -17.70 20.81 -9.22
CA PHE A 221 -18.86 20.37 -10.00
C PHE A 221 -20.14 21.16 -9.68
N LEU A 222 -20.37 21.53 -8.41
CA LEU A 222 -21.55 22.29 -8.00
C LEU A 222 -21.46 23.79 -8.36
N SER A 223 -20.24 24.30 -8.56
CA SER A 223 -19.99 25.68 -9.01
C SER A 223 -20.05 25.84 -10.54
N ASN A 224 -20.48 24.81 -11.27
CA ASN A 224 -20.78 24.82 -12.69
C ASN A 224 -22.28 24.87 -12.94
#